data_AF-A0A352UKI3-F1
#
_entry.id   AF-A0A352UKI3-F1
#
_cell.length_a   1.000
_cell.length_b   1.000
_cell.length_c   1.000
_cell.angle_alpha   90.00
_cell.angle_beta   90.00
_cell.angle_gamma   90.00
#
_symmetry.space_group_name_H-M   'P 1'
#
loop_
_entity.id
_entity.type
_entity.pdbx_description
1 polymer ?
#
loop_
_entity_poly.entity_id
_entity_poly.type
_entity_poly.pdbx_seq_one_letter_code
_entity_poly.pdbx_strand_id
1 'polypeptide(L)'
;GGSAGEWSVKDALAHNAWYRREEAELFGETGVEASPLWEVPQDLRDEMLFEQNRAQSLYQTLAEFRQAFDKLIAAVERLTGDDLNTPDRFPGTSVDRPP
;
A
#
# COMPACT_ATOMS: atom_id res chain seq x y z
N GLY A 1 4.84 -3.11 -18.33
CA GLY A 1 6.19 -3.64 -18.65
C GLY A 1 7.11 -3.29 -17.50
N GLY A 2 7.63 -4.29 -16.78
CA GLY A 2 8.14 -4.10 -15.41
C GLY A 2 9.38 -3.22 -15.28
N SER A 3 9.24 -2.13 -14.53
CA SER A 3 10.20 -1.09 -14.14
C SER A 3 11.37 -1.57 -13.26
N ALA A 4 11.59 -2.87 -13.11
CA ALA A 4 12.55 -3.44 -12.17
C ALA A 4 14.02 -3.07 -12.45
N GLY A 5 14.33 -2.52 -13.63
CA GLY A 5 15.67 -2.03 -13.98
C GLY A 5 15.93 -0.54 -13.67
N GLU A 6 14.89 0.26 -13.44
CA GLU A 6 15.01 1.74 -13.37
C GLU A 6 14.78 2.32 -11.98
N TRP A 7 14.09 1.60 -11.09
CA TRP A 7 13.79 2.09 -9.74
C TRP A 7 15.01 2.04 -8.82
N SER A 8 15.24 3.15 -8.12
CA SER A 8 16.14 3.14 -6.97
C SER A 8 15.50 2.44 -5.76
N VAL A 9 16.31 2.12 -4.76
CA VAL A 9 15.81 1.60 -3.47
C VAL A 9 14.79 2.56 -2.84
N LYS A 10 14.99 3.87 -3.01
CA LYS A 10 14.03 4.88 -2.55
C LYS A 10 12.67 4.68 -3.22
N ASP A 11 12.66 4.51 -4.53
CA ASP A 11 11.41 4.43 -5.31
C ASP A 11 10.64 3.16 -4.96
N ALA A 12 11.36 2.05 -4.77
CA ALA A 12 10.77 0.82 -4.25
C ALA A 12 10.18 1.01 -2.84
N LEU A 13 10.87 1.72 -1.94
CA LEU A 13 10.35 2.00 -0.60
C LEU A 13 9.10 2.90 -0.64
N ALA A 14 9.09 3.92 -1.49
CA ALA A 14 7.94 4.82 -1.65
C ALA A 14 6.72 4.09 -2.20
N HIS A 15 6.92 3.29 -3.25
CA HIS A 15 5.88 2.43 -3.80
C HIS A 15 5.31 1.52 -2.71
N ASN A 16 6.16 0.77 -1.98
CA ASN A 16 5.68 -0.11 -0.93
C ASN A 16 5.00 0.65 0.21
N ALA A 17 5.53 1.79 0.64
CA ALA A 17 4.95 2.59 1.72
C ALA A 17 3.48 2.97 1.42
N TRP A 18 3.19 3.29 0.16
CA TRP A 18 1.82 3.58 -0.26
C TRP A 18 0.89 2.37 -0.10
N TYR A 19 1.27 1.19 -0.61
CA TYR A 19 0.46 -0.02 -0.49
C TYR A 19 0.25 -0.43 0.98
N ARG A 20 1.31 -0.41 1.80
CA ARG A 20 1.19 -0.75 3.24
C ARG A 20 0.24 0.18 3.98
N ARG A 21 0.23 1.47 3.61
CA ARG A 21 -0.73 2.43 4.16
C ARG A 21 -2.16 2.06 3.76
N GLU A 22 -2.42 1.83 2.48
CA GLU A 22 -3.76 1.47 2.00
C GLU A 22 -4.26 0.15 2.61
N GLU A 23 -3.40 -0.85 2.73
CA GLU A 23 -3.70 -2.13 3.40
C GLU A 23 -3.98 -1.91 4.90
N ALA A 24 -3.19 -1.08 5.59
CA ALA A 24 -3.41 -0.79 6.99
C ALA A 24 -4.74 -0.08 7.26
N GLU A 25 -5.16 0.83 6.37
CA GLU A 25 -6.48 1.48 6.47
C GLU A 25 -7.62 0.49 6.21
N LEU A 26 -7.44 -0.45 5.26
CA LEU A 26 -8.41 -1.51 4.96
C LEU A 26 -8.58 -2.47 6.16
N PHE A 27 -7.51 -3.08 6.63
CA PHE A 27 -7.54 -4.04 7.74
C PHE A 27 -7.87 -3.38 9.08
N GLY A 28 -7.44 -2.13 9.25
CA GLY A 28 -7.72 -1.36 10.45
C GLY A 28 -9.17 -0.87 10.54
N GLU A 29 -9.95 -1.00 9.46
CA GLU A 29 -11.32 -0.49 9.32
C GLU A 29 -11.44 0.95 9.82
N THR A 30 -10.43 1.78 9.53
CA THR A 30 -10.27 3.11 10.13
C THR A 30 -11.36 4.10 9.68
N GLY A 31 -12.11 3.74 8.65
CA GLY A 31 -13.09 4.58 7.97
C GLY A 31 -12.46 5.57 6.98
N VAL A 32 -11.14 5.49 6.75
CA VAL A 32 -10.48 6.27 5.70
C VAL A 32 -10.87 5.70 4.34
N GLU A 33 -11.39 6.56 3.46
CA GLU A 33 -11.72 6.15 2.10
C GLU A 33 -10.47 5.71 1.34
N ALA A 34 -10.62 4.63 0.56
CA ALA A 34 -9.55 4.11 -0.28
C ALA A 34 -9.07 5.17 -1.26
N SER A 35 -7.76 5.19 -1.53
CA SER A 35 -7.20 6.12 -2.49
C SER A 35 -7.84 5.94 -3.88
N PRO A 36 -8.17 7.02 -4.60
CA PRO A 36 -8.68 6.92 -5.97
C PRO A 36 -7.66 6.31 -6.94
N LEU A 37 -6.39 6.16 -6.54
CA LEU A 37 -5.38 5.47 -7.34
C LEU A 37 -5.71 3.98 -7.53
N TRP A 38 -6.57 3.39 -6.69
CA TRP A 38 -7.08 2.04 -6.94
C TRP A 38 -7.90 1.91 -8.23
N GLU A 39 -8.50 3.00 -8.71
CA GLU A 39 -9.24 3.04 -9.98
C GLU A 39 -8.33 3.19 -11.21
N VAL A 40 -7.02 3.35 -10.99
CA VAL A 40 -6.02 3.51 -12.06
C VAL A 40 -5.37 2.15 -12.34
N PRO A 41 -5.13 1.78 -13.62
CA PRO A 41 -4.37 0.59 -13.97
C PRO A 41 -3.00 0.55 -13.27
N GLN A 42 -2.56 -0.62 -12.83
CA GLN A 42 -1.35 -0.76 -12.01
C GLN A 42 -0.12 -0.08 -12.62
N ASP A 43 0.19 -0.31 -13.90
CA ASP A 43 1.35 0.29 -14.57
C ASP A 43 1.32 1.84 -14.48
N LEU A 44 0.14 2.45 -14.68
CA LEU A 44 -0.04 3.90 -14.58
C LEU A 44 0.00 4.39 -13.12
N ARG A 45 -0.57 3.63 -12.18
CA ARG A 45 -0.49 3.94 -10.75
C ARG A 45 0.97 3.94 -10.29
N ASP A 46 1.76 2.98 -10.74
CA ASP A 46 3.18 2.87 -10.40
C ASP A 46 3.99 4.06 -10.93
N GLU A 47 3.73 4.51 -12.17
CA GLU A 47 4.30 5.74 -12.73
C GLU A 47 3.89 6.98 -11.92
N MET A 48 2.61 7.08 -11.54
CA MET A 48 2.10 8.20 -10.73
C MET A 48 2.76 8.24 -9.35
N LEU A 49 2.90 7.08 -8.69
CA LEU A 49 3.57 6.97 -7.40
C LEU A 49 5.06 7.33 -7.51
N PHE A 50 5.73 6.89 -8.57
CA PHE A 50 7.11 7.27 -8.85
C PHE A 50 7.27 8.79 -8.96
N GLU A 51 6.45 9.45 -9.79
CA GLU A 51 6.53 10.90 -9.99
C GLU A 51 6.15 11.69 -8.72
N GLN A 52 5.14 11.26 -7.96
CA GLN A 52 4.76 11.88 -6.69
C GLN A 52 5.89 11.88 -5.66
N ASN A 53 6.68 10.80 -5.62
CA ASN A 53 7.75 10.62 -4.63
C ASN A 53 9.13 11.03 -5.17
N ARG A 54 9.20 11.57 -6.39
CA ARG A 54 10.46 11.88 -7.07
C ARG A 54 11.33 12.86 -6.28
N ALA A 55 10.71 13.91 -5.73
CA ALA A 55 11.37 14.96 -4.96
C ALA A 55 11.68 14.56 -3.50
N GLN A 56 11.14 13.45 -3.01
CA GLN A 56 11.31 13.02 -1.64
C GLN A 56 12.71 12.46 -1.40
N SER A 57 13.25 12.69 -0.21
CA SER A 57 14.54 12.12 0.21
C SER A 57 14.39 10.69 0.68
N LEU A 58 15.45 9.88 0.51
CA LEU A 58 15.48 8.51 1.01
C LEU A 58 15.17 8.41 2.52
N TYR A 59 15.63 9.37 3.32
CA TYR A 59 15.38 9.36 4.76
C TYR A 59 13.89 9.53 5.09
N GLN A 60 13.21 10.46 4.43
CA GLN A 60 11.77 10.66 4.58
C GLN A 60 11.00 9.42 4.12
N THR A 61 11.33 8.90 2.93
CA THR A 61 10.68 7.71 2.38
C THR A 61 10.85 6.49 3.29
N LEU A 62 12.03 6.30 3.88
CA LEU A 62 12.26 5.22 4.83
C LEU A 62 11.44 5.37 6.11
N ALA A 63 11.31 6.60 6.62
CA ALA A 63 10.49 6.87 7.81
C ALA A 63 9.00 6.58 7.54
N GLU A 64 8.49 7.01 6.40
CA GLU A 64 7.11 6.74 5.97
C GLU A 64 6.86 5.25 5.74
N PHE A 65 7.79 4.55 5.09
CA PHE A 65 7.71 3.11 4.91
C PHE A 65 7.61 2.38 6.25
N ARG A 66 8.48 2.72 7.22
CA ARG A 66 8.44 2.12 8.56
C ARG A 66 7.11 2.39 9.27
N GLN A 67 6.64 3.63 9.23
CA GLN A 67 5.37 3.99 9.84
C GLN A 67 4.19 3.22 9.21
N ALA A 68 4.15 3.12 7.88
CA ALA A 68 3.11 2.38 7.18
C ALA A 68 3.16 0.88 7.50
N PHE A 69 4.38 0.32 7.56
CA PHE A 69 4.58 -1.07 7.93
C PHE A 69 4.15 -1.37 9.36
N ASP A 70 4.53 -0.55 10.34
CA ASP A 70 4.13 -0.72 11.74
C ASP A 70 2.61 -0.65 11.91
N LYS A 71 1.94 0.26 11.17
CA LYS A 71 0.47 0.33 11.14
C LYS A 71 -0.16 -0.94 10.56
N LEU A 72 0.39 -1.45 9.46
CA LEU A 72 -0.11 -2.68 8.85
C LEU A 72 0.02 -3.87 9.81
N ILE A 73 1.19 -4.04 10.43
CA ILE A 73 1.40 -5.11 11.41
C ILE A 73 0.39 -5.00 12.56
N ALA A 74 0.22 -3.81 13.12
CA ALA A 74 -0.75 -3.59 14.19
C ALA A 74 -2.20 -3.85 13.77
N ALA A 75 -2.55 -3.64 12.50
CA ALA A 75 -3.88 -3.96 11.97
C ALA A 75 -4.05 -5.48 11.79
N VAL A 76 -3.07 -6.14 11.16
CA VAL A 76 -3.08 -7.59 10.91
C VAL A 76 -3.06 -8.39 12.21
N GLU A 77 -2.32 -7.96 13.23
CA GLU A 77 -2.28 -8.63 14.55
C GLU A 77 -3.62 -8.63 15.28
N ARG A 78 -4.56 -7.77 14.90
CA ARG A 78 -5.93 -7.73 15.45
C ARG A 78 -6.89 -8.65 14.72
N LEU A 79 -6.52 -9.15 13.55
CA LEU A 79 -7.36 -10.03 12.75
C LEU A 79 -7.41 -11.41 13.38
N THR A 80 -8.59 -11.98 13.39
CA THR A 80 -8.81 -13.37 13.78
C THR A 80 -8.53 -14.31 12.61
N GLY A 81 -8.41 -15.61 12.92
CA GLY A 81 -8.37 -16.62 11.86
C GLY A 81 -9.59 -16.57 10.95
N ASP A 82 -10.77 -16.27 11.49
CA ASP A 82 -12.00 -16.17 10.70
C ASP A 82 -11.98 -14.95 9.77
N ASP A 83 -11.41 -13.83 10.21
CA ASP A 83 -11.24 -12.64 9.37
C ASP A 83 -10.39 -12.93 8.12
N LEU A 84 -9.35 -13.76 8.28
CA LEU A 84 -8.44 -14.12 7.18
C LEU A 84 -8.99 -15.21 6.24
N ASN A 85 -9.95 -16.02 6.71
CA ASN A 85 -10.47 -17.18 5.97
C ASN A 85 -11.90 -16.99 5.45
N THR A 86 -12.58 -15.89 5.81
CA THR A 86 -13.92 -15.58 5.32
C THR A 86 -13.82 -14.81 4.00
N PRO A 87 -14.28 -15.37 2.87
CA PRO A 87 -14.36 -14.63 1.62
C PRO A 87 -15.19 -13.35 1.80
N ASP A 88 -14.81 -12.28 1.10
CA ASP A 88 -15.50 -10.98 1.12
C ASP A 88 -15.56 -10.30 2.50
N ARG A 89 -14.78 -10.76 3.49
CA ARG A 89 -14.67 -10.13 4.82
C ARG A 89 -14.29 -8.65 4.74
N PHE A 90 -13.41 -8.31 3.81
CA PHE A 90 -12.99 -6.95 3.51
C PHE A 90 -13.61 -6.53 2.17
N PRO A 91 -14.72 -5.79 2.18
CA PRO A 91 -15.39 -5.40 0.94
C PRO A 91 -14.54 -4.42 0.14
N GLY A 92 -14.64 -4.50 -1.19
CA GLY A 92 -13.91 -3.59 -2.10
C GLY A 92 -12.49 -4.05 -2.44
N THR A 93 -12.15 -5.30 -2.14
CA THR A 93 -10.90 -5.95 -2.50
C THR A 93 -11.02 -6.66 -3.85
N SER A 94 -9.94 -6.68 -4.63
CA SER A 94 -9.85 -7.32 -5.93
C SER A 94 -8.48 -7.97 -6.11
N VAL A 95 -8.23 -8.59 -7.26
CA VAL A 95 -6.87 -9.05 -7.61
C VAL A 95 -5.86 -7.90 -7.60
N ASP A 96 -6.30 -6.68 -7.92
CA ASP A 96 -5.47 -5.49 -7.95
C ASP A 96 -5.43 -4.78 -6.59
N ARG A 97 -6.42 -4.98 -5.71
CA ARG A 97 -6.48 -4.48 -4.33
C ARG A 97 -6.66 -5.66 -3.37
N PRO A 98 -5.59 -6.35 -2.97
CA PRO A 98 -5.71 -7.59 -2.20
C PRO A 98 -6.44 -7.36 -0.87
N PRO A 99 -7.19 -8.38 -0.38
CA PRO A 99 -7.92 -8.33 0.87
C PRO A 99 -7.04 -8.35 2.10
#